data_AF-A0A800CCV7-F1
#
_entry.id   AF-A0A800CCV7-F1
#
_cell.length_a   1.000
_cell.length_b   1.000
_cell.length_c   1.000
_cell.angle_alpha   90.00
_cell.angle_beta   90.00
_cell.angle_gamma   90.00
#
_symmetry.space_group_name_H-M   'P 1'
#
loop_
_entity.id
_entity.type
_entity.pdbx_description
1 polymer ?
#
loop_
_entity_poly.entity_id
_entity_poly.type
_entity_poly.pdbx_seq_one_letter_code
_entity_poly.pdbx_strand_id
1 'polypeptide(L)'
;KLLTDEELEKLEAPYPAYVRDVPEMYKAGLKEVEAMEAEQAAKEKAEKEKAREAAKAAKEAEQKRIEAAVAAALAAQGTSAAGEAAPVATAAAATGGGFNVDWGSAPEREVTLFYPGQTSMEWVLNGRDHGGARPFEKGGDRCTTCHDQETADMGKKMVTGEKAEDTPIPDKRASIPVKVQAAHDADNLFLRFEWEDTDHVPVPFVDGGKMDPENPMKIAIMLATDEVEYADRAGCWSTCHHDARAMPHAPEQTALDGSEAAKTIDLKNGVTKYLKESRTKIEVKGRRGKKRGGWDKLKSPEEVQEALNSGLFMDLMRYNSGKGEAENGYILDQRYMTGGGEFTVNARKEGANWIVEMKRALKTGKPGDLDIEPGKLYNFGFAIHDDYTNGRFHHVSLGYKLGLDNDEAEVNAVGK
;
A
#
# COMPACT_ATOMS: atom_id res chain seq x y z
N LYS A 1 -0.35 -26.74 -37.61
CA LYS A 1 -0.51 -26.76 -36.14
C LYS A 1 0.13 -25.49 -35.61
N LEU A 2 -0.55 -24.75 -34.74
CA LEU A 2 0.14 -23.72 -33.94
C LEU A 2 1.04 -24.45 -32.93
N LEU A 3 2.18 -23.86 -32.61
CA LEU A 3 3.10 -24.36 -31.59
C LEU A 3 2.39 -24.39 -30.24
N THR A 4 2.73 -25.36 -29.39
CA THR A 4 2.30 -25.36 -27.98
C THR A 4 3.06 -24.29 -27.20
N ASP A 5 2.54 -23.90 -26.04
CA ASP A 5 3.22 -22.93 -25.16
C ASP A 5 4.62 -23.44 -24.73
N GLU A 6 4.77 -24.74 -24.53
CA GLU A 6 6.05 -25.42 -24.24
C GLU A 6 7.06 -25.33 -25.40
N GLU A 7 6.57 -25.44 -26.65
CA GLU A 7 7.42 -25.31 -27.85
C GLU A 7 7.83 -23.85 -28.08
N LEU A 8 6.93 -22.91 -27.81
CA LEU A 8 7.24 -21.47 -27.84
C LEU A 8 8.27 -21.10 -26.77
N GLU A 9 8.14 -21.63 -25.56
CA GLU A 9 9.07 -21.36 -24.45
C GLU A 9 10.48 -21.88 -24.75
N LYS A 10 10.62 -23.06 -25.36
CA LYS A 10 11.92 -23.56 -25.83
C LYS A 10 12.55 -22.70 -26.92
N LEU A 11 11.74 -22.13 -27.81
CA LEU A 11 12.23 -21.25 -28.89
C LEU A 11 12.61 -19.85 -28.37
N GLU A 12 11.98 -19.40 -27.29
CA GLU A 12 12.26 -18.11 -26.66
C GLU A 12 13.41 -18.14 -25.64
N ALA A 13 13.87 -19.34 -25.25
CA ALA A 13 14.99 -19.50 -24.34
C ALA A 13 16.27 -18.89 -24.95
N PRO A 14 17.10 -18.18 -24.15
CA PRO A 14 18.38 -17.66 -24.62
C PRO A 14 19.23 -18.80 -25.17
N TYR A 15 19.76 -18.63 -26.39
CA TYR A 15 20.61 -19.66 -26.99
C TYR A 15 21.93 -19.73 -26.21
N PRO A 16 22.31 -20.88 -25.62
CA PRO A 16 23.44 -20.97 -24.69
C PRO A 16 24.77 -20.47 -25.29
N ALA A 17 24.97 -20.65 -26.60
CA ALA A 17 26.19 -20.21 -27.29
C ALA A 17 26.33 -18.68 -27.40
N TYR A 18 25.27 -17.91 -27.10
CA TYR A 18 25.27 -16.45 -27.15
C TYR A 18 25.36 -15.79 -25.76
N VAL A 19 25.43 -16.58 -24.68
CA VAL A 19 25.69 -16.05 -23.34
C VAL A 19 27.13 -15.51 -23.32
N ARG A 20 27.28 -14.24 -22.92
CA ARG A 20 28.57 -13.57 -22.79
C ARG A 20 28.70 -13.06 -21.36
N ASP A 21 29.90 -13.20 -20.80
CA ASP A 21 30.21 -12.56 -19.53
C ASP A 21 30.12 -11.04 -19.65
N VAL A 22 29.59 -10.40 -18.61
CA VAL A 22 29.60 -8.93 -18.51
C VAL A 22 31.06 -8.48 -18.45
N PRO A 23 31.54 -7.63 -19.39
CA PRO A 23 32.94 -7.23 -19.40
C PRO A 23 33.32 -6.47 -18.12
N GLU A 24 34.54 -6.65 -17.61
CA GLU A 24 35.01 -6.04 -16.36
C GLU A 24 34.88 -4.51 -16.34
N MET A 25 35.05 -3.85 -17.49
CA MET A 25 34.85 -2.39 -17.60
C MET A 25 33.40 -1.96 -17.27
N TYR A 26 32.40 -2.78 -17.62
CA TYR A 26 31.01 -2.50 -17.26
C TYR A 26 30.77 -2.73 -15.77
N LYS A 27 31.35 -3.79 -15.18
CA LYS A 27 31.27 -4.03 -13.74
C LYS A 27 31.92 -2.90 -12.92
N ALA A 28 33.07 -2.40 -13.38
CA ALA A 28 33.75 -1.26 -12.76
C ALA A 28 32.92 0.02 -12.87
N GLY A 29 32.39 0.31 -14.07
CA GLY A 29 31.50 1.45 -14.29
C GLY A 29 30.21 1.38 -13.45
N LEU A 30 29.60 0.19 -13.31
CA LEU A 30 28.43 0.00 -12.45
C LEU A 30 28.75 0.33 -10.99
N LYS A 31 29.90 -0.10 -10.45
CA LYS A 31 30.33 0.26 -9.09
C LYS A 31 30.56 1.76 -8.91
N GLU A 32 31.12 2.43 -9.91
CA GLU A 32 31.31 3.88 -9.88
C GLU A 32 29.96 4.61 -9.88
N VAL A 33 29.01 4.16 -10.70
CA VAL A 33 27.63 4.69 -10.73
C VAL A 33 26.92 4.45 -9.40
N GLU A 34 26.97 3.23 -8.86
CA GLU A 34 26.40 2.89 -7.54
C GLU A 34 26.95 3.80 -6.44
N ALA A 35 28.26 4.10 -6.45
CA ALA A 35 28.87 5.00 -5.48
C ALA A 35 28.41 6.47 -5.67
N MET A 36 28.30 6.95 -6.91
CA MET A 36 27.79 8.29 -7.21
C MET A 36 26.31 8.43 -6.82
N GLU A 37 25.49 7.43 -7.15
CA GLU A 37 24.07 7.38 -6.78
C GLU A 37 23.88 7.33 -5.27
N ALA A 38 24.71 6.55 -4.55
CA ALA A 38 24.70 6.53 -3.09
C ALA A 38 25.06 7.89 -2.48
N GLU A 39 26.07 8.58 -3.03
CA GLU A 39 26.45 9.93 -2.59
C GLU A 39 25.34 10.95 -2.87
N GLN A 40 24.73 10.90 -4.05
CA GLN A 40 23.61 11.78 -4.43
C GLN A 40 22.38 11.51 -3.55
N ALA A 41 22.01 10.25 -3.36
CA ALA A 41 20.89 9.86 -2.49
C ALA A 41 21.12 10.31 -1.04
N ALA A 42 22.35 10.23 -0.53
CA ALA A 42 22.70 10.74 0.79
C ALA A 42 22.54 12.26 0.89
N LYS A 43 22.94 13.02 -0.14
CA LYS A 43 22.75 14.48 -0.21
C LYS A 43 21.26 14.83 -0.29
N GLU A 44 20.51 14.22 -1.18
CA GLU A 44 19.07 14.45 -1.33
C GLU A 44 18.30 14.08 -0.06
N LYS A 45 18.66 12.97 0.61
CA LYS A 45 18.08 12.59 1.90
C LYS A 45 18.37 13.65 2.97
N ALA A 46 19.61 14.11 3.08
CA ALA A 46 19.97 15.16 4.03
C ALA A 46 19.25 16.49 3.75
N GLU A 47 19.09 16.86 2.47
CA GLU A 47 18.33 18.04 2.08
C GLU A 47 16.83 17.91 2.39
N LYS A 48 16.22 16.76 2.07
CA LYS A 48 14.82 16.46 2.40
C LYS A 48 14.58 16.44 3.90
N GLU A 49 15.49 15.84 4.67
CA GLU A 49 15.41 15.81 6.14
C GLU A 49 15.51 17.23 6.72
N LYS A 50 16.46 18.03 6.25
CA LYS A 50 16.58 19.44 6.65
C LYS A 50 15.34 20.27 6.25
N ALA A 51 14.79 20.05 5.06
CA ALA A 51 13.57 20.70 4.61
C ALA A 51 12.36 20.30 5.47
N ARG A 52 12.24 19.01 5.81
CA ARG A 52 11.21 18.47 6.72
C ARG A 52 11.34 19.05 8.12
N GLU A 53 12.55 19.11 8.68
CA GLU A 53 12.80 19.73 9.99
C GLU A 53 12.44 21.22 9.99
N ALA A 54 12.80 21.95 8.93
CA ALA A 54 12.45 23.36 8.78
C ALA A 54 10.93 23.56 8.65
N ALA A 55 10.24 22.73 7.87
CA ALA A 55 8.78 22.77 7.73
C ALA A 55 8.08 22.44 9.06
N LYS A 56 8.55 21.42 9.78
CA LYS A 56 8.07 21.07 11.13
C LYS A 56 8.24 22.23 12.09
N ALA A 57 9.43 22.83 12.16
CA ALA A 57 9.70 23.98 13.03
C ALA A 57 8.82 25.19 12.68
N ALA A 58 8.56 25.44 11.39
CA ALA A 58 7.66 26.49 10.94
C ALA A 58 6.20 26.23 11.36
N LYS A 59 5.69 25.01 11.19
CA LYS A 59 4.35 24.61 11.64
C LYS A 59 4.20 24.72 13.17
N GLU A 60 5.21 24.27 13.93
CA GLU A 60 5.22 24.40 15.40
C GLU A 60 5.25 25.86 15.86
N ALA A 61 6.01 26.73 15.18
CA ALA A 61 6.05 28.15 15.46
C ALA A 61 4.70 28.83 15.18
N GLU A 62 4.04 28.47 14.07
CA GLU A 62 2.71 28.99 13.73
C GLU A 62 1.66 28.51 14.72
N GLN A 63 1.68 27.24 15.12
CA GLN A 63 0.78 26.70 16.14
C GLN A 63 0.91 27.47 17.46
N LYS A 64 2.14 27.73 17.93
CA LYS A 64 2.40 28.55 19.13
C LYS A 64 1.86 29.98 18.98
N ARG A 65 1.96 30.57 17.79
CA ARG A 65 1.39 31.90 17.52
C ARG A 65 -0.14 31.89 17.56
N ILE A 66 -0.78 30.88 16.98
CA ILE A 66 -2.24 30.70 17.03
C ILE A 66 -2.70 30.55 18.49
N GLU A 67 -2.04 29.67 19.26
CA GLU A 67 -2.35 29.47 20.68
C GLU A 67 -2.22 30.75 21.51
N ALA A 68 -1.15 31.53 21.27
CA ALA A 68 -0.96 32.83 21.93
C ALA A 68 -2.06 33.84 21.54
N ALA A 69 -2.46 33.88 20.27
CA ALA A 69 -3.53 34.76 19.80
C ALA A 69 -4.90 34.36 20.37
N VAL A 70 -5.20 33.06 20.45
CA VAL A 70 -6.42 32.53 21.08
C VAL A 70 -6.44 32.86 22.56
N ALA A 71 -5.33 32.65 23.29
CA ALA A 71 -5.22 33.00 24.70
C ALA A 71 -5.43 34.50 24.94
N ALA A 72 -4.87 35.36 24.09
CA ALA A 72 -5.08 36.80 24.15
C ALA A 72 -6.53 37.20 23.86
N ALA A 73 -7.19 36.57 22.88
CA ALA A 73 -8.60 36.81 22.56
C ALA A 73 -9.54 36.36 23.70
N LEU A 74 -9.28 35.21 24.32
CA LEU A 74 -10.03 34.73 25.48
C LEU A 74 -9.83 35.64 26.71
N ALA A 75 -8.61 36.13 26.94
CA ALA A 75 -8.33 37.10 27.98
C ALA A 75 -9.05 38.45 27.72
N ALA A 76 -9.22 38.85 26.46
CA ALA A 76 -9.97 40.04 26.07
C ALA A 76 -11.50 39.87 26.14
N GLN A 77 -12.02 38.65 26.03
CA GLN A 77 -13.45 38.35 26.23
C GLN A 77 -13.87 38.22 27.70
N GLY A 78 -12.92 38.14 28.64
CA GLY A 78 -13.16 38.08 30.09
C GLY A 78 -13.77 39.34 30.72
N THR A 79 -14.14 40.37 29.93
CA THR A 79 -14.76 41.61 30.41
C THR A 79 -16.15 41.92 29.82
N SER A 80 -16.87 40.93 29.29
CA SER A 80 -18.28 41.15 28.94
C SER A 80 -19.14 39.88 28.98
N ALA A 81 -19.96 39.82 30.03
CA ALA A 81 -21.29 39.21 30.16
C ALA A 81 -21.46 37.68 29.98
N ALA A 82 -22.10 37.10 30.99
CA ALA A 82 -22.67 35.76 31.03
C ALA A 82 -23.70 35.53 29.90
N GLY A 83 -23.56 34.40 29.22
CA GLY A 83 -24.55 33.80 28.34
C GLY A 83 -24.17 32.34 28.10
N GLU A 84 -25.08 31.42 28.43
CA GLU A 84 -24.90 29.97 28.28
C GLU A 84 -24.48 29.59 26.86
N ALA A 85 -23.35 28.88 26.75
CA ALA A 85 -22.95 28.16 25.55
C ALA A 85 -22.73 26.69 25.90
N ALA A 86 -23.43 25.83 25.15
CA ALA A 86 -23.43 24.38 25.25
C ALA A 86 -22.02 23.78 25.06
N PRO A 87 -21.72 22.61 25.68
CA PRO A 87 -20.38 22.04 25.62
C PRO A 87 -20.07 21.57 24.21
N VAL A 88 -19.06 22.19 23.59
CA VAL A 88 -18.38 21.62 22.42
C VAL A 88 -17.59 20.43 22.93
N ALA A 89 -17.97 19.23 22.45
CA ALA A 89 -17.25 18.01 22.76
C ALA A 89 -15.81 18.11 22.24
N THR A 90 -14.87 18.27 23.16
CA THR A 90 -13.47 17.95 22.89
C THR A 90 -13.39 16.46 22.57
N ALA A 91 -13.02 16.15 21.34
CA ALA A 91 -12.67 14.79 20.94
C ALA A 91 -11.66 14.22 21.95
N ALA A 92 -11.97 13.04 22.46
CA ALA A 92 -11.14 12.32 23.41
C ALA A 92 -9.72 12.22 22.85
N ALA A 93 -8.77 12.83 23.55
CA ALA A 93 -7.37 12.48 23.40
C ALA A 93 -7.25 11.00 23.77
N ALA A 94 -6.94 10.16 22.76
CA ALA A 94 -6.65 8.76 22.97
C ALA A 94 -5.52 8.64 24.02
N THR A 95 -5.76 7.79 25.00
CA THR A 95 -4.84 7.48 26.10
C THR A 95 -3.45 7.15 25.56
N GLY A 96 -2.48 8.00 25.91
CA GLY A 96 -1.08 7.84 25.57
C GLY A 96 -0.47 6.62 26.25
N GLY A 97 0.23 5.83 25.44
CA GLY A 97 0.99 4.64 25.82
C GLY A 97 1.11 3.72 24.61
N GLY A 98 2.24 3.77 23.89
CA GLY A 98 2.54 2.81 22.82
C GLY A 98 2.66 1.38 23.37
N PHE A 99 3.06 0.42 22.54
CA PHE A 99 3.07 -1.00 22.95
C PHE A 99 4.27 -1.41 23.83
N ASN A 100 4.93 -0.45 24.47
CA ASN A 100 6.17 -0.63 25.24
C ASN A 100 7.27 -1.34 24.42
N VAL A 101 7.38 -1.01 23.13
CA VAL A 101 8.46 -1.47 22.25
C VAL A 101 9.57 -0.41 22.27
N ASP A 102 10.83 -0.84 22.44
CA ASP A 102 11.98 0.04 22.22
C ASP A 102 12.23 0.21 20.72
N TRP A 103 11.55 1.19 20.12
CA TRP A 103 11.75 1.52 18.71
C TRP A 103 13.14 2.11 18.43
N GLY A 104 13.92 2.49 19.45
CA GLY A 104 15.29 2.97 19.26
C GLY A 104 16.26 1.85 18.85
N SER A 105 15.96 0.61 19.21
CA SER A 105 16.78 -0.57 18.86
C SER A 105 16.28 -1.32 17.63
N ALA A 106 15.05 -1.06 17.16
CA ALA A 106 14.50 -1.71 15.98
C ALA A 106 15.05 -1.08 14.68
N PRO A 107 15.55 -1.87 13.72
CA PRO A 107 16.01 -1.35 12.43
C PRO A 107 14.94 -0.52 11.73
N GLU A 108 15.31 0.66 11.24
CA GLU A 108 14.44 1.52 10.45
C GLU A 108 14.70 1.31 8.96
N ARG A 109 13.63 0.99 8.20
CA ARG A 109 13.62 1.03 6.74
C ARG A 109 12.77 2.21 6.28
N GLU A 110 13.32 3.03 5.40
CA GLU A 110 12.51 4.01 4.66
C GLU A 110 11.87 3.33 3.45
N VAL A 111 10.54 3.35 3.38
CA VAL A 111 9.74 2.84 2.27
C VAL A 111 9.00 4.01 1.64
N THR A 112 9.30 4.30 0.37
CA THR A 112 8.59 5.35 -0.38
C THR A 112 7.32 4.79 -1.00
N LEU A 113 6.18 5.24 -0.51
CA LEU A 113 4.88 5.01 -1.13
C LEU A 113 4.69 5.98 -2.29
N PHE A 114 4.05 5.55 -3.36
CA PHE A 114 3.77 6.41 -4.52
C PHE A 114 2.31 6.29 -4.97
N TYR A 115 1.82 7.33 -5.62
CA TYR A 115 0.50 7.31 -6.24
C TYR A 115 0.55 6.44 -7.52
N PRO A 116 -0.21 5.33 -7.62
CA PRO A 116 -0.08 4.39 -8.73
C PRO A 116 -0.95 4.73 -9.94
N GLY A 117 -1.82 5.75 -9.84
CA GLY A 117 -2.79 6.06 -10.88
C GLY A 117 -3.72 4.88 -11.18
N GLN A 118 -3.66 4.38 -12.41
CA GLN A 118 -4.49 3.29 -12.93
C GLN A 118 -3.65 2.07 -13.36
N THR A 119 -2.45 1.88 -12.82
CA THR A 119 -1.59 0.73 -13.15
C THR A 119 -2.04 -0.55 -12.44
N SER A 120 -2.98 -1.30 -13.02
CA SER A 120 -3.40 -2.61 -12.50
C SER A 120 -2.39 -3.72 -12.77
N MET A 121 -2.62 -4.92 -12.23
CA MET A 121 -1.84 -6.11 -12.59
C MET A 121 -1.90 -6.40 -14.09
N GLU A 122 -3.05 -6.20 -14.75
CA GLU A 122 -3.16 -6.34 -16.21
C GLU A 122 -2.32 -5.32 -16.99
N TRP A 123 -2.08 -4.14 -16.40
CA TRP A 123 -1.17 -3.14 -16.97
C TRP A 123 0.29 -3.61 -16.82
N VAL A 124 0.67 -4.08 -15.63
CA VAL A 124 2.03 -4.59 -15.34
C VAL A 124 2.40 -5.78 -16.23
N LEU A 125 1.46 -6.70 -16.44
CA LEU A 125 1.63 -7.90 -17.25
C LEU A 125 1.47 -7.66 -18.77
N ASN A 126 1.21 -6.42 -19.20
CA ASN A 126 1.10 -6.10 -20.62
C ASN A 126 2.33 -5.34 -21.10
N GLY A 127 3.20 -6.03 -21.85
CA GLY A 127 4.42 -5.46 -22.43
C GLY A 127 4.25 -4.23 -23.32
N ARG A 128 3.02 -3.93 -23.79
CA ARG A 128 2.72 -2.68 -24.51
C ARG A 128 2.62 -1.46 -23.59
N ASP A 129 2.22 -1.70 -22.34
CA ASP A 129 1.95 -0.64 -21.37
C ASP A 129 3.13 -0.48 -20.40
N HIS A 130 3.74 -1.61 -20.03
CA HIS A 130 4.85 -1.72 -19.08
C HIS A 130 6.02 -2.54 -19.65
N GLY A 131 7.19 -1.93 -19.77
CA GLY A 131 8.39 -2.58 -20.31
C GLY A 131 8.91 -3.76 -19.47
N GLY A 132 8.58 -3.79 -18.16
CA GLY A 132 8.98 -4.84 -17.24
C GLY A 132 8.12 -6.10 -17.26
N ALA A 133 7.11 -6.20 -18.15
CA ALA A 133 6.21 -7.35 -18.18
C ALA A 133 6.93 -8.70 -18.37
N ARG A 134 7.87 -8.78 -19.32
CA ARG A 134 8.61 -10.03 -19.58
C ARG A 134 9.60 -10.39 -18.45
N PRO A 135 10.45 -9.47 -17.97
CA PRO A 135 11.28 -9.75 -16.78
C PRO A 135 10.47 -10.20 -15.57
N PHE A 136 9.30 -9.61 -15.34
CA PHE A 136 8.39 -10.02 -14.29
C PHE A 136 7.81 -11.43 -14.50
N GLU A 137 7.17 -11.68 -15.65
CA GLU A 137 6.45 -12.93 -15.93
C GLU A 137 7.41 -14.12 -16.11
N LYS A 138 8.55 -13.90 -16.75
CA LYS A 138 9.49 -14.95 -17.18
C LYS A 138 10.82 -14.96 -16.43
N GLY A 139 11.26 -13.81 -15.94
CA GLY A 139 12.52 -13.69 -15.18
C GLY A 139 12.34 -13.92 -13.68
N GLY A 140 11.14 -13.69 -13.14
CA GLY A 140 10.92 -13.72 -11.69
C GLY A 140 11.35 -12.44 -10.98
N ASP A 141 11.63 -11.38 -11.75
CA ASP A 141 12.06 -10.10 -11.18
C ASP A 141 10.96 -9.49 -10.32
N ARG A 142 11.37 -8.98 -9.16
CA ARG A 142 10.49 -8.27 -8.22
C ARG A 142 10.31 -6.84 -8.68
N CYS A 143 9.18 -6.22 -8.31
CA CYS A 143 8.98 -4.80 -8.61
C CYS A 143 10.12 -3.94 -8.02
N THR A 144 10.60 -4.28 -6.82
CA THR A 144 11.73 -3.60 -6.17
C THR A 144 13.04 -3.75 -6.92
N THR A 145 13.25 -4.83 -7.69
CA THR A 145 14.46 -5.00 -8.51
C THR A 145 14.66 -3.86 -9.52
N CYS A 146 13.56 -3.31 -10.05
CA CYS A 146 13.61 -2.23 -11.04
C CYS A 146 13.21 -0.87 -10.47
N HIS A 147 12.30 -0.84 -9.49
CA HIS A 147 11.57 0.40 -9.12
C HIS A 147 11.92 0.96 -7.74
N ASP A 148 12.71 0.27 -6.90
CA ASP A 148 12.89 0.67 -5.48
C ASP A 148 13.40 2.11 -5.33
N GLN A 149 14.31 2.53 -6.23
CA GLN A 149 14.92 3.86 -6.21
C GLN A 149 14.13 4.93 -6.99
N GLU A 150 13.16 4.56 -7.83
CA GLU A 150 12.42 5.51 -8.69
C GLU A 150 10.96 5.75 -8.29
N THR A 151 10.48 5.10 -7.22
CA THR A 151 9.07 5.20 -6.74
C THR A 151 8.55 6.64 -6.62
N ALA A 152 9.36 7.57 -6.10
CA ALA A 152 8.97 8.98 -6.00
C ALA A 152 8.75 9.63 -7.37
N ASP A 153 9.59 9.34 -8.35
CA ASP A 153 9.48 9.89 -9.70
C ASP A 153 8.36 9.23 -10.50
N MET A 154 8.10 7.93 -10.27
CA MET A 154 6.90 7.27 -10.75
C MET A 154 5.65 8.01 -10.28
N GLY A 155 5.55 8.27 -8.97
CA GLY A 155 4.42 9.01 -8.39
C GLY A 155 4.20 10.38 -9.06
N LYS A 156 5.28 11.13 -9.34
CA LYS A 156 5.21 12.44 -10.02
C LYS A 156 4.60 12.34 -11.42
N LYS A 157 5.00 11.32 -12.19
CA LYS A 157 4.44 11.08 -13.53
C LYS A 157 2.96 10.71 -13.48
N MET A 158 2.54 9.97 -12.44
CA MET A 158 1.14 9.58 -12.27
C MET A 158 0.26 10.76 -11.85
N VAL A 159 0.67 11.57 -10.86
CA VAL A 159 -0.16 12.70 -10.40
C VAL A 159 -0.28 13.82 -11.44
N THR A 160 0.68 13.93 -12.36
CA THR A 160 0.64 14.91 -13.46
C THR A 160 -0.15 14.42 -14.68
N GLY A 161 -0.53 13.14 -14.72
CA GLY A 161 -1.16 12.52 -15.89
C GLY A 161 -0.19 12.24 -17.04
N GLU A 162 1.13 12.41 -16.85
CA GLU A 162 2.14 12.02 -17.85
C GLU A 162 2.07 10.51 -18.13
N LYS A 163 1.74 9.72 -17.11
CA LYS A 163 1.64 8.27 -17.20
C LYS A 163 0.42 7.75 -16.44
N ALA A 164 -0.31 6.82 -17.07
CA ALA A 164 -1.31 5.93 -16.45
C ALA A 164 -2.28 6.58 -15.43
N GLU A 165 -2.68 7.83 -15.66
CA GLU A 165 -3.73 8.51 -14.91
C GLU A 165 -4.46 9.46 -15.86
N ASP A 166 -5.68 9.09 -16.24
CA ASP A 166 -6.48 9.88 -17.19
C ASP A 166 -7.23 11.04 -16.50
N THR A 167 -7.31 11.02 -15.17
CA THR A 167 -8.06 11.99 -14.35
C THR A 167 -7.18 12.50 -13.20
N PRO A 168 -6.06 13.21 -13.46
CA PRO A 168 -5.17 13.67 -12.40
C PRO A 168 -5.88 14.63 -11.44
N ILE A 169 -5.59 14.50 -10.15
CA ILE A 169 -6.08 15.42 -9.11
C ILE A 169 -5.02 16.54 -8.99
N PRO A 170 -5.37 17.80 -9.26
CA PRO A 170 -4.45 18.92 -9.13
C PRO A 170 -3.79 18.93 -7.75
N ASP A 171 -2.48 19.19 -7.72
CA ASP A 171 -1.67 19.30 -6.50
C ASP A 171 -1.66 18.05 -5.60
N LYS A 172 -2.15 16.91 -6.07
CA LYS A 172 -2.08 15.66 -5.32
C LYS A 172 -0.63 15.30 -5.03
N ARG A 173 -0.37 14.98 -3.76
CA ARG A 173 0.92 14.45 -3.30
C ARG A 173 1.34 13.25 -4.17
N ALA A 174 2.54 13.28 -4.73
CA ALA A 174 3.06 12.22 -5.60
C ALA A 174 3.48 10.96 -4.82
N SER A 175 4.11 11.17 -3.66
CA SER A 175 4.72 10.11 -2.86
C SER A 175 4.79 10.47 -1.38
N ILE A 176 4.91 9.43 -0.55
CA ILE A 176 5.00 9.52 0.91
C ILE A 176 6.23 8.71 1.34
N PRO A 177 7.32 9.34 1.80
CA PRO A 177 8.39 8.61 2.47
C PRO A 177 7.89 8.17 3.86
N VAL A 178 7.87 6.86 4.09
CA VAL A 178 7.39 6.26 5.35
C VAL A 178 8.55 5.54 6.03
N LYS A 179 8.83 5.90 7.28
CA LYS A 179 9.73 5.12 8.14
C LYS A 179 8.96 3.92 8.66
N VAL A 180 9.50 2.72 8.44
CA VAL A 180 8.92 1.44 8.84
C VAL A 180 9.88 0.75 9.79
N GLN A 181 9.35 0.31 10.93
CA GLN A 181 10.06 -0.52 11.89
C GLN A 181 9.17 -1.68 12.30
N ALA A 182 9.78 -2.80 12.64
CA ALA A 182 9.07 -3.97 13.10
C ALA A 182 9.78 -4.58 14.32
N ALA A 183 8.98 -5.15 15.22
CA ALA A 183 9.46 -5.88 16.38
C ALA A 183 8.52 -7.05 16.68
N HIS A 184 8.96 -8.01 17.48
CA HIS A 184 8.09 -9.08 17.95
C HIS A 184 8.39 -9.47 19.41
N ASP A 185 7.42 -10.16 20.01
CA ASP A 185 7.64 -11.00 21.19
C ASP A 185 7.14 -12.41 20.91
N ALA A 186 7.14 -13.26 21.94
CA ALA A 186 6.71 -14.66 21.83
C ALA A 186 5.28 -14.81 21.25
N ASP A 187 4.42 -13.81 21.38
CA ASP A 187 3.01 -13.91 21.04
C ASP A 187 2.58 -12.92 19.95
N ASN A 188 3.32 -11.84 19.70
CA ASN A 188 2.84 -10.70 18.90
C ASN A 188 3.87 -10.15 17.92
N LEU A 189 3.36 -9.70 16.76
CA LEU A 189 4.04 -8.82 15.84
C LEU A 189 3.65 -7.36 16.12
N PHE A 190 4.65 -6.48 16.13
CA PHE A 190 4.51 -5.04 16.24
C PHE A 190 5.04 -4.36 14.98
N LEU A 191 4.29 -3.41 14.45
CA LEU A 191 4.68 -2.61 13.30
C LEU A 191 4.56 -1.13 13.64
N ARG A 192 5.54 -0.33 13.26
CA ARG A 192 5.52 1.13 13.42
C ARG A 192 5.72 1.80 12.07
N PHE A 193 4.84 2.75 11.79
CA PHE A 193 4.87 3.60 10.61
C PHE A 193 4.93 5.06 11.04
N GLU A 194 5.81 5.81 10.40
CA GLU A 194 5.92 7.25 10.61
C GLU A 194 6.04 7.97 9.27
N TRP A 195 5.19 8.96 9.04
CA TRP A 195 5.26 9.84 7.87
C TRP A 195 4.71 11.23 8.16
N GLU A 196 5.13 12.20 7.36
CA GLU A 196 4.69 13.59 7.48
C GLU A 196 3.27 13.77 6.92
N ASP A 197 2.41 14.42 7.69
CA ASP A 197 1.07 14.86 7.34
C ASP A 197 1.10 16.16 6.52
N THR A 198 0.24 16.25 5.51
CA THR A 198 0.17 17.41 4.61
C THR A 198 -1.17 18.13 4.72
N ASP A 199 -1.20 19.37 4.26
CA ASP A 199 -2.43 20.15 4.24
C ASP A 199 -3.40 19.60 3.19
N HIS A 200 -4.71 19.77 3.41
CA HIS A 200 -5.72 19.20 2.54
C HIS A 200 -5.71 19.82 1.14
N VAL A 201 -5.71 18.95 0.12
CA VAL A 201 -5.86 19.31 -1.30
C VAL A 201 -7.26 18.90 -1.76
N PRO A 202 -8.18 19.86 -1.98
CA PRO A 202 -9.55 19.55 -2.39
C PRO A 202 -9.63 18.79 -3.70
N VAL A 203 -10.38 17.69 -3.70
CA VAL A 203 -10.64 16.88 -4.89
C VAL A 203 -11.75 17.55 -5.72
N PRO A 204 -11.50 17.89 -7.00
CA PRO A 204 -12.42 18.74 -7.78
C PRO A 204 -13.74 18.06 -8.17
N PHE A 205 -13.81 16.73 -8.09
CA PHE A 205 -14.98 15.94 -8.50
C PHE A 205 -15.79 15.39 -7.32
N VAL A 206 -15.52 15.84 -6.09
CA VAL A 206 -16.28 15.46 -4.89
C VAL A 206 -16.80 16.72 -4.21
N ASP A 207 -18.09 16.74 -3.88
CA ASP A 207 -18.68 17.84 -3.11
C ASP A 207 -18.00 17.93 -1.73
N GLY A 208 -17.61 19.14 -1.32
CA GLY A 208 -16.80 19.36 -0.12
C GLY A 208 -15.33 18.94 -0.22
N GLY A 209 -14.85 18.46 -1.38
CA GLY A 209 -13.43 18.22 -1.67
C GLY A 209 -12.80 16.99 -1.00
N LYS A 210 -13.52 16.27 -0.12
CA LYS A 210 -13.03 15.11 0.65
C LYS A 210 -13.74 13.83 0.23
N MET A 211 -12.99 12.83 -0.25
CA MET A 211 -13.59 11.55 -0.68
C MET A 211 -14.09 10.71 0.51
N ASP A 212 -13.44 10.85 1.66
CA ASP A 212 -13.79 10.20 2.93
C ASP A 212 -13.69 11.21 4.06
N PRO A 213 -14.71 12.07 4.27
CA PRO A 213 -14.64 13.17 5.22
C PRO A 213 -14.39 12.75 6.67
N GLU A 214 -14.74 11.51 7.04
CA GLU A 214 -14.56 11.01 8.40
C GLU A 214 -13.11 10.63 8.68
N ASN A 215 -12.32 10.27 7.67
CA ASN A 215 -11.01 9.67 7.84
C ASN A 215 -9.92 10.51 7.17
N PRO A 216 -9.22 11.39 7.92
CA PRO A 216 -8.03 12.09 7.42
C PRO A 216 -7.01 11.15 6.79
N MET A 217 -6.80 9.97 7.39
CA MET A 217 -5.99 8.93 6.80
C MET A 217 -6.54 7.53 7.05
N LYS A 218 -6.13 6.58 6.20
CA LYS A 218 -6.24 5.15 6.44
C LYS A 218 -4.94 4.48 6.07
N ILE A 219 -4.54 3.48 6.85
CA ILE A 219 -3.39 2.64 6.51
C ILE A 219 -3.86 1.19 6.45
N ALA A 220 -3.52 0.52 5.37
CA ALA A 220 -3.84 -0.88 5.13
C ALA A 220 -2.55 -1.67 4.90
N ILE A 221 -2.44 -2.83 5.53
CA ILE A 221 -1.30 -3.74 5.43
C ILE A 221 -1.79 -5.05 4.83
N MET A 222 -1.03 -5.58 3.89
CA MET A 222 -1.24 -6.90 3.33
C MET A 222 -0.07 -7.82 3.64
N LEU A 223 -0.40 -9.03 4.08
CA LEU A 223 0.55 -10.12 4.29
C LEU A 223 0.14 -11.32 3.43
N ALA A 224 1.13 -11.97 2.82
CA ALA A 224 0.89 -13.19 2.05
C ALA A 224 2.12 -14.10 2.09
N THR A 225 1.92 -15.37 1.80
CA THR A 225 3.03 -16.29 1.53
C THR A 225 3.43 -16.23 0.05
N ASP A 226 4.45 -16.98 -0.36
CA ASP A 226 4.94 -17.01 -1.76
C ASP A 226 4.12 -17.95 -2.65
N GLU A 227 3.23 -18.74 -2.05
CA GLU A 227 2.34 -19.67 -2.74
C GLU A 227 1.21 -18.95 -3.49
N VAL A 228 0.88 -17.72 -3.10
CA VAL A 228 -0.08 -16.87 -3.84
C VAL A 228 0.59 -16.35 -5.11
N GLU A 229 -0.09 -16.50 -6.25
CA GLU A 229 0.42 -16.14 -7.57
C GLU A 229 0.89 -14.68 -7.59
N TYR A 230 2.17 -14.51 -7.92
CA TYR A 230 2.91 -13.25 -7.96
C TYR A 230 3.08 -12.51 -6.63
N ALA A 231 2.61 -13.04 -5.50
CA ALA A 231 2.82 -12.37 -4.21
C ALA A 231 4.31 -12.16 -3.94
N ASP A 232 5.13 -13.16 -4.28
CA ASP A 232 6.60 -13.19 -4.17
C ASP A 232 7.30 -11.97 -4.79
N ARG A 233 6.71 -11.40 -5.84
CA ARG A 233 7.37 -10.38 -6.68
C ARG A 233 6.58 -9.09 -6.89
N ALA A 234 5.25 -9.14 -6.77
CA ALA A 234 4.35 -7.99 -6.88
C ALA A 234 3.76 -7.52 -5.54
N GLY A 235 3.86 -8.32 -4.47
CA GLY A 235 3.20 -8.02 -3.21
C GLY A 235 1.71 -7.73 -3.41
N CYS A 236 1.22 -6.64 -2.81
CA CYS A 236 -0.21 -6.27 -2.85
C CYS A 236 -0.77 -6.01 -4.27
N TRP A 237 0.08 -5.82 -5.28
CA TRP A 237 -0.35 -5.48 -6.64
C TRP A 237 -1.15 -6.59 -7.33
N SER A 238 -0.93 -7.86 -6.95
CA SER A 238 -1.68 -9.00 -7.53
C SER A 238 -3.18 -8.94 -7.26
N THR A 239 -3.59 -8.11 -6.30
CA THR A 239 -4.99 -7.86 -5.95
C THR A 239 -5.62 -6.65 -6.64
N CYS A 240 -4.83 -5.89 -7.42
CA CYS A 240 -5.26 -4.67 -8.10
C CYS A 240 -5.62 -4.97 -9.55
N HIS A 241 -6.91 -4.89 -9.89
CA HIS A 241 -7.40 -5.24 -11.23
C HIS A 241 -8.00 -4.04 -11.97
N HIS A 242 -7.90 -4.08 -13.29
CA HIS A 242 -8.39 -3.03 -14.19
C HIS A 242 -9.92 -2.88 -14.19
N ASP A 243 -10.63 -3.91 -13.71
CA ASP A 243 -12.08 -3.97 -13.53
C ASP A 243 -12.52 -3.71 -12.09
N ALA A 244 -11.60 -3.37 -11.17
CA ALA A 244 -11.95 -2.89 -9.84
C ALA A 244 -12.73 -1.58 -9.93
N ARG A 245 -13.57 -1.30 -8.93
CA ARG A 245 -14.37 -0.07 -8.90
C ARG A 245 -13.48 1.17 -9.06
N ALA A 246 -13.95 2.12 -9.86
CA ALA A 246 -13.23 3.34 -10.26
C ALA A 246 -11.96 3.12 -11.13
N MET A 247 -11.65 1.89 -11.55
CA MET A 247 -10.64 1.60 -12.58
C MET A 247 -11.27 1.59 -13.97
N PRO A 248 -10.49 1.72 -15.07
CA PRO A 248 -11.07 2.10 -16.36
C PRO A 248 -11.98 1.05 -17.02
N HIS A 249 -11.92 -0.21 -16.58
CA HIS A 249 -12.81 -1.26 -17.08
C HIS A 249 -13.80 -1.76 -16.02
N ALA A 250 -14.03 -0.98 -14.95
CA ALA A 250 -15.06 -1.27 -13.98
C ALA A 250 -16.40 -1.56 -14.68
N PRO A 251 -17.07 -2.68 -14.36
CA PRO A 251 -18.41 -2.94 -14.86
C PRO A 251 -19.42 -1.97 -14.24
N GLU A 252 -20.45 -1.63 -15.02
CA GLU A 252 -21.59 -0.85 -14.53
C GLU A 252 -22.35 -1.62 -13.45
N GLN A 253 -22.91 -0.91 -12.46
CA GLN A 253 -23.62 -1.53 -11.35
C GLN A 253 -24.80 -2.42 -11.81
N THR A 254 -25.50 -2.02 -12.87
CA THR A 254 -26.60 -2.82 -13.45
C THR A 254 -26.14 -4.17 -14.02
N ALA A 255 -24.92 -4.23 -14.56
CA ALA A 255 -24.32 -5.48 -15.02
C ALA A 255 -23.87 -6.36 -13.85
N LEU A 256 -23.39 -5.75 -12.76
CA LEU A 256 -23.03 -6.44 -11.53
C LEU A 256 -24.25 -7.08 -10.87
N ASP A 257 -25.30 -6.29 -10.62
CA ASP A 257 -26.51 -6.73 -9.91
C ASP A 257 -27.23 -7.87 -10.64
N GLY A 258 -27.19 -7.89 -11.98
CA GLY A 258 -27.80 -8.92 -12.82
C GLY A 258 -26.93 -10.16 -13.05
N SER A 259 -25.72 -10.23 -12.47
CA SER A 259 -24.76 -11.30 -12.76
C SER A 259 -24.94 -12.54 -11.87
N GLU A 260 -24.51 -13.70 -12.36
CA GLU A 260 -24.39 -14.90 -11.52
C GLU A 260 -23.36 -14.72 -10.40
N ALA A 261 -22.33 -13.88 -10.62
CA ALA A 261 -21.31 -13.57 -9.62
C ALA A 261 -21.91 -12.89 -8.38
N ALA A 262 -22.92 -12.02 -8.54
CA ALA A 262 -23.60 -11.34 -7.43
C ALA A 262 -24.35 -12.29 -6.48
N LYS A 263 -24.57 -13.55 -6.88
CA LYS A 263 -25.12 -14.59 -5.99
C LYS A 263 -24.07 -15.18 -5.05
N THR A 264 -22.79 -14.96 -5.33
CA THR A 264 -21.66 -15.60 -4.64
C THR A 264 -20.79 -14.59 -3.89
N ILE A 265 -20.54 -13.42 -4.48
CA ILE A 265 -19.69 -12.36 -3.91
C ILE A 265 -20.44 -11.03 -3.78
N ASP A 266 -19.97 -10.16 -2.87
CA ASP A 266 -20.53 -8.84 -2.66
C ASP A 266 -20.05 -7.86 -3.74
N LEU A 267 -20.98 -7.46 -4.60
CA LEU A 267 -20.78 -6.52 -5.70
C LEU A 267 -21.58 -5.22 -5.52
N LYS A 268 -22.21 -4.99 -4.35
CA LYS A 268 -23.08 -3.84 -4.10
C LYS A 268 -22.38 -2.49 -4.29
N ASN A 269 -21.07 -2.47 -4.04
CA ASN A 269 -20.22 -1.28 -4.16
C ASN A 269 -19.22 -1.40 -5.30
N GLY A 270 -19.51 -2.23 -6.31
CA GLY A 270 -18.57 -2.53 -7.38
C GLY A 270 -17.57 -3.64 -7.03
N VAL A 271 -16.82 -4.08 -8.05
CA VAL A 271 -15.72 -5.03 -7.88
C VAL A 271 -14.67 -4.45 -6.95
N THR A 272 -14.24 -5.21 -5.95
CA THR A 272 -13.28 -4.73 -4.95
C THR A 272 -11.85 -5.15 -5.29
N LYS A 273 -11.36 -6.23 -4.68
CA LYS A 273 -10.08 -6.88 -4.95
C LYS A 273 -10.32 -8.37 -5.05
N TYR A 274 -9.52 -9.08 -5.83
CA TYR A 274 -9.55 -10.54 -5.91
C TYR A 274 -8.16 -11.06 -6.29
N LEU A 275 -7.98 -12.37 -6.23
CA LEU A 275 -6.78 -13.10 -6.59
C LEU A 275 -7.06 -14.05 -7.74
N LYS A 276 -6.02 -14.41 -8.50
CA LYS A 276 -6.14 -15.29 -9.68
C LYS A 276 -6.64 -16.69 -9.32
N GLU A 277 -6.35 -17.15 -8.12
CA GLU A 277 -6.73 -18.42 -7.52
C GLU A 277 -8.24 -18.60 -7.45
N SER A 278 -8.98 -17.49 -7.33
CA SER A 278 -10.45 -17.48 -7.35
C SER A 278 -11.06 -17.39 -8.74
N ARG A 279 -10.25 -17.22 -9.79
CA ARG A 279 -10.70 -16.94 -11.16
C ARG A 279 -10.28 -18.01 -12.15
N THR A 280 -11.22 -18.48 -12.96
CA THR A 280 -10.91 -19.36 -14.10
C THR A 280 -10.06 -18.64 -15.14
N LYS A 281 -10.25 -17.33 -15.33
CA LYS A 281 -9.50 -16.51 -16.29
C LYS A 281 -9.47 -15.02 -15.91
N ILE A 282 -8.37 -14.36 -16.26
CA ILE A 282 -8.23 -12.89 -16.24
C ILE A 282 -7.78 -12.44 -17.63
N GLU A 283 -8.50 -11.49 -18.25
CA GLU A 283 -8.12 -10.90 -19.53
C GLU A 283 -7.09 -9.78 -19.31
N VAL A 284 -5.82 -10.08 -19.59
CA VAL A 284 -4.70 -9.14 -19.41
C VAL A 284 -4.53 -8.20 -20.60
N LYS A 285 -4.62 -8.71 -21.83
CA LYS A 285 -4.08 -8.02 -23.00
C LYS A 285 -5.06 -7.02 -23.62
N GLY A 286 -6.37 -7.16 -23.35
CA GLY A 286 -7.41 -6.26 -23.88
C GLY A 286 -7.50 -6.25 -25.42
N ARG A 287 -7.02 -7.32 -26.08
CA ARG A 287 -6.94 -7.37 -27.55
C ARG A 287 -8.34 -7.29 -28.16
N ARG A 288 -8.47 -6.55 -29.26
CA ARG A 288 -9.72 -6.36 -30.02
C ARG A 288 -10.82 -5.68 -29.19
N GLY A 289 -10.44 -4.73 -28.33
CA GLY A 289 -11.39 -3.94 -27.52
C GLY A 289 -12.01 -4.70 -26.36
N LYS A 290 -11.43 -5.85 -25.96
CA LYS A 290 -11.88 -6.56 -24.78
C LYS A 290 -11.59 -5.75 -23.51
N LYS A 291 -12.56 -5.69 -22.61
CA LYS A 291 -12.35 -5.20 -21.25
C LYS A 291 -11.38 -6.14 -20.53
N ARG A 292 -10.41 -5.55 -19.84
CA ARG A 292 -9.43 -6.27 -19.01
C ARG A 292 -10.04 -6.61 -17.66
N GLY A 293 -9.52 -7.67 -17.03
CA GLY A 293 -9.99 -8.19 -15.75
C GLY A 293 -10.71 -9.53 -15.88
N GLY A 294 -11.35 -9.96 -14.79
CA GLY A 294 -11.96 -11.27 -14.62
C GLY A 294 -12.99 -11.33 -13.51
N TRP A 295 -13.63 -10.20 -13.15
CA TRP A 295 -14.57 -10.12 -12.02
C TRP A 295 -15.70 -11.15 -12.08
N ASP A 296 -16.16 -11.54 -13.27
CA ASP A 296 -17.26 -12.49 -13.51
C ASP A 296 -16.78 -13.92 -13.77
N LYS A 297 -15.47 -14.19 -13.72
CA LYS A 297 -14.87 -15.49 -14.05
C LYS A 297 -14.58 -16.32 -12.81
N LEU A 298 -15.54 -16.35 -11.88
CA LEU A 298 -15.41 -17.10 -10.62
C LEU A 298 -15.18 -18.59 -10.86
N LYS A 299 -14.30 -19.18 -10.05
CA LYS A 299 -14.27 -20.62 -9.81
C LYS A 299 -15.46 -21.04 -8.94
N SER A 300 -15.68 -22.35 -8.76
CA SER A 300 -16.74 -22.81 -7.88
C SER A 300 -16.49 -22.41 -6.41
N PRO A 301 -17.53 -22.29 -5.57
CA PRO A 301 -17.36 -22.02 -4.15
C PRO A 301 -16.47 -23.04 -3.43
N GLU A 302 -16.52 -24.31 -3.85
CA GLU A 302 -15.68 -25.38 -3.31
C GLU A 302 -14.20 -25.16 -3.67
N GLU A 303 -13.90 -24.77 -4.91
CA GLU A 303 -12.53 -24.44 -5.33
C GLU A 303 -11.98 -23.21 -4.60
N VAL A 304 -12.82 -22.20 -4.36
CA VAL A 304 -12.45 -21.00 -3.60
C VAL A 304 -12.20 -21.35 -2.12
N GLN A 305 -13.05 -22.16 -1.52
CA GLN A 305 -12.86 -22.61 -0.14
C GLN A 305 -11.58 -23.45 0.02
N GLU A 306 -11.27 -24.31 -0.95
CA GLU A 306 -10.03 -25.08 -0.95
C GLU A 306 -8.79 -24.20 -1.06
N ALA A 307 -8.84 -23.15 -1.91
CA ALA A 307 -7.78 -22.17 -2.00
C ALA A 307 -7.56 -21.44 -0.65
N LEU A 308 -8.64 -21.03 0.02
CA LEU A 308 -8.58 -20.43 1.36
C LEU A 308 -7.94 -21.39 2.38
N ASN A 309 -8.38 -22.65 2.41
CA ASN A 309 -7.84 -23.68 3.32
C ASN A 309 -6.36 -23.97 3.05
N SER A 310 -5.91 -23.79 1.82
CA SER A 310 -4.53 -23.99 1.38
C SER A 310 -3.63 -22.77 1.59
N GLY A 311 -4.13 -21.71 2.23
CA GLY A 311 -3.35 -20.50 2.47
C GLY A 311 -3.21 -19.57 1.25
N LEU A 312 -3.96 -19.80 0.18
CA LEU A 312 -3.89 -19.02 -1.06
C LEU A 312 -4.75 -17.75 -0.97
N PHE A 313 -4.45 -16.90 0.01
CA PHE A 313 -5.12 -15.62 0.26
C PHE A 313 -4.11 -14.55 0.67
N MET A 314 -4.52 -13.28 0.64
CA MET A 314 -3.75 -12.20 1.27
C MET A 314 -4.48 -11.71 2.51
N ASP A 315 -3.85 -11.82 3.69
CA ASP A 315 -4.30 -11.21 4.95
C ASP A 315 -4.31 -9.69 4.78
N LEU A 316 -5.37 -9.03 5.24
CA LEU A 316 -5.59 -7.60 5.11
C LEU A 316 -6.06 -7.01 6.44
N MET A 317 -5.21 -6.15 7.02
CA MET A 317 -5.56 -5.30 8.15
C MET A 317 -5.65 -3.85 7.71
N ARG A 318 -6.65 -3.10 8.18
CA ARG A 318 -6.80 -1.67 7.90
C ARG A 318 -7.20 -0.90 9.14
N TYR A 319 -6.55 0.25 9.34
CA TYR A 319 -6.92 1.24 10.33
C TYR A 319 -7.55 2.46 9.67
N ASN A 320 -8.67 2.94 10.22
CA ASN A 320 -9.38 4.14 9.80
C ASN A 320 -9.26 5.22 10.90
N SER A 321 -8.60 6.35 10.59
CA SER A 321 -8.22 7.32 11.61
C SER A 321 -9.37 8.11 12.23
N GLY A 322 -10.55 8.14 11.60
CA GLY A 322 -11.68 8.98 12.02
C GLY A 322 -12.21 8.62 13.39
N LYS A 323 -12.67 7.37 13.53
CA LYS A 323 -13.16 6.81 14.79
C LYS A 323 -12.17 5.85 15.44
N GLY A 324 -11.00 5.66 14.82
CA GLY A 324 -9.99 4.71 15.26
C GLY A 324 -10.40 3.25 15.03
N GLU A 325 -11.11 2.98 13.95
CA GLU A 325 -11.65 1.65 13.64
C GLU A 325 -10.59 0.75 13.01
N ALA A 326 -10.43 -0.45 13.57
CA ALA A 326 -9.57 -1.52 13.08
C ALA A 326 -10.42 -2.58 12.36
N GLU A 327 -10.08 -2.88 11.12
CA GLU A 327 -10.74 -3.89 10.28
C GLU A 327 -9.73 -4.97 9.91
N ASN A 328 -10.10 -6.24 10.10
CA ASN A 328 -9.26 -7.38 9.76
C ASN A 328 -10.04 -8.40 8.95
N GLY A 329 -9.48 -8.81 7.81
CA GLY A 329 -10.02 -9.82 6.91
C GLY A 329 -8.97 -10.23 5.90
N TYR A 330 -9.38 -10.57 4.69
CA TYR A 330 -8.49 -11.10 3.66
C TYR A 330 -9.01 -10.83 2.25
N ILE A 331 -8.17 -11.11 1.26
CA ILE A 331 -8.53 -11.05 -0.16
C ILE A 331 -8.37 -12.44 -0.76
N LEU A 332 -9.43 -12.88 -1.45
CA LEU A 332 -9.42 -14.07 -2.30
C LEU A 332 -10.32 -13.88 -3.52
N ASP A 333 -11.60 -14.22 -3.42
CA ASP A 333 -12.60 -14.04 -4.48
C ASP A 333 -13.24 -12.64 -4.45
N GLN A 334 -13.15 -11.99 -3.30
CA GLN A 334 -13.47 -10.60 -3.02
C GLN A 334 -12.57 -10.09 -1.89
N ARG A 335 -12.75 -8.82 -1.48
CA ARG A 335 -12.13 -8.26 -0.29
C ARG A 335 -13.06 -8.37 0.92
N TYR A 336 -12.70 -9.21 1.88
CA TYR A 336 -13.30 -9.29 3.20
C TYR A 336 -12.61 -8.31 4.14
N MET A 337 -13.39 -7.55 4.93
CA MET A 337 -12.87 -6.58 5.91
C MET A 337 -13.22 -6.96 7.35
N THR A 338 -13.82 -8.14 7.54
CA THR A 338 -14.27 -8.66 8.84
C THR A 338 -13.96 -10.15 8.90
N GLY A 339 -14.01 -10.70 10.12
CA GLY A 339 -13.81 -12.14 10.38
C GLY A 339 -12.40 -12.51 10.80
N GLY A 340 -11.42 -11.63 10.60
CA GLY A 340 -10.05 -11.80 11.09
C GLY A 340 -9.92 -11.62 12.61
N GLY A 341 -8.72 -11.90 13.10
CA GLY A 341 -8.33 -11.75 14.50
C GLY A 341 -8.34 -10.29 14.95
N GLU A 342 -8.42 -10.07 16.26
CA GLU A 342 -8.27 -8.72 16.80
C GLU A 342 -6.82 -8.25 16.64
N PHE A 343 -6.66 -7.00 16.20
CA PHE A 343 -5.39 -6.28 16.28
C PHE A 343 -5.67 -4.90 16.87
N THR A 344 -4.66 -4.33 17.51
CA THR A 344 -4.77 -3.04 18.19
C THR A 344 -3.88 -2.02 17.51
N VAL A 345 -4.34 -0.76 17.50
CA VAL A 345 -3.63 0.34 16.86
C VAL A 345 -3.50 1.50 17.82
N ASN A 346 -2.28 2.01 17.98
CA ASN A 346 -2.01 3.30 18.60
C ASN A 346 -1.60 4.27 17.49
N ALA A 347 -2.52 5.14 17.09
CA ALA A 347 -2.26 6.18 16.10
C ALA A 347 -2.31 7.56 16.76
N ARG A 348 -1.33 8.40 16.46
CA ARG A 348 -1.20 9.75 17.05
C ARG A 348 -0.44 10.68 16.12
N LYS A 349 -0.55 11.98 16.38
CA LYS A 349 0.33 12.98 15.78
C LYS A 349 1.47 13.33 16.73
N GLU A 350 2.69 13.38 16.20
CA GLU A 350 3.86 13.91 16.89
C GLU A 350 4.45 15.03 16.02
N GLY A 351 4.15 16.28 16.38
CA GLY A 351 4.44 17.43 15.51
C GLY A 351 3.65 17.33 14.20
N ALA A 352 4.35 17.38 13.07
CA ALA A 352 3.77 17.24 11.73
C ALA A 352 3.63 15.78 11.26
N ASN A 353 4.07 14.80 12.05
CA ASN A 353 4.08 13.40 11.62
C ASN A 353 2.90 12.63 12.20
N TRP A 354 2.33 11.74 11.40
CA TRP A 354 1.55 10.62 11.89
C TRP A 354 2.50 9.53 12.38
N ILE A 355 2.24 9.02 13.58
CA ILE A 355 2.86 7.80 14.13
C ILE A 355 1.75 6.77 14.29
N VAL A 356 1.90 5.62 13.65
CA VAL A 356 0.97 4.49 13.78
C VAL A 356 1.74 3.27 14.22
N GLU A 357 1.44 2.80 15.41
CA GLU A 357 1.89 1.52 15.92
C GLU A 357 0.72 0.52 15.81
N MET A 358 0.99 -0.68 15.30
CA MET A 358 0.03 -1.78 15.25
C MET A 358 0.58 -2.99 16.01
N LYS A 359 -0.32 -3.72 16.68
CA LYS A 359 -0.03 -4.98 17.35
C LYS A 359 -1.05 -6.03 16.94
N ARG A 360 -0.57 -7.16 16.42
CA ARG A 360 -1.38 -8.37 16.14
C ARG A 360 -0.72 -9.59 16.79
N ALA A 361 -1.51 -10.61 17.11
CA ALA A 361 -0.94 -11.89 17.49
C ALA A 361 -0.16 -12.51 16.31
N LEU A 362 0.91 -13.25 16.60
CA LEU A 362 1.64 -14.03 15.58
C LEU A 362 0.77 -15.13 15.00
N LYS A 363 -0.04 -15.76 15.85
CA LYS A 363 -1.01 -16.80 15.48
C LYS A 363 -2.40 -16.38 15.93
N THR A 364 -3.35 -16.28 15.00
CA THR A 364 -4.72 -15.83 15.33
C THR A 364 -5.73 -16.99 15.27
N GLY A 365 -5.43 -18.03 14.49
CA GLY A 365 -6.33 -19.17 14.26
C GLY A 365 -7.63 -18.79 13.53
N LYS A 366 -7.69 -17.59 12.93
CA LYS A 366 -8.84 -17.13 12.15
C LYS A 366 -8.66 -17.45 10.67
N PRO A 367 -9.70 -17.92 9.96
CA PRO A 367 -9.63 -18.08 8.51
C PRO A 367 -9.28 -16.75 7.82
N GLY A 368 -8.28 -16.76 6.94
CA GLY A 368 -7.83 -15.57 6.22
C GLY A 368 -6.82 -14.71 6.97
N ASP A 369 -6.45 -15.06 8.20
CA ASP A 369 -5.31 -14.46 8.88
C ASP A 369 -4.07 -15.33 8.68
N LEU A 370 -2.93 -14.68 8.49
CA LEU A 370 -1.67 -15.39 8.30
C LEU A 370 -0.96 -15.64 9.63
N ASP A 371 -0.64 -16.89 9.92
CA ASP A 371 0.25 -17.22 11.03
C ASP A 371 1.69 -16.86 10.65
N ILE A 372 2.32 -16.01 11.47
CA ILE A 372 3.68 -15.52 11.29
C ILE A 372 4.63 -16.36 12.17
N GLU A 373 5.53 -17.09 11.52
CA GLU A 373 6.38 -18.08 12.17
C GLU A 373 7.86 -17.73 12.02
N PRO A 374 8.70 -18.04 13.02
CA PRO A 374 10.15 -17.90 12.90
C PRO A 374 10.71 -18.68 11.70
N GLY A 375 11.70 -18.09 11.02
CA GLY A 375 12.38 -18.72 9.88
C GLY A 375 11.63 -18.66 8.55
N LYS A 376 10.45 -18.01 8.48
CA LYS A 376 9.71 -17.76 7.24
C LYS A 376 9.81 -16.29 6.82
N LEU A 377 9.69 -16.06 5.51
CA LEU A 377 9.53 -14.75 4.92
C LEU A 377 8.12 -14.61 4.36
N TYR A 378 7.54 -13.44 4.56
CA TYR A 378 6.18 -13.12 4.17
C TYR A 378 6.20 -11.89 3.26
N ASN A 379 5.42 -11.91 2.19
CA ASN A 379 5.21 -10.72 1.38
C ASN A 379 4.50 -9.67 2.22
N PHE A 380 5.10 -8.49 2.28
CA PHE A 380 4.64 -7.34 3.03
C PHE A 380 4.48 -6.16 2.08
N GLY A 381 3.29 -5.60 2.07
CA GLY A 381 2.99 -4.36 1.37
C GLY A 381 1.95 -3.57 2.13
N PHE A 382 1.97 -2.25 1.95
CA PHE A 382 1.01 -1.39 2.62
C PHE A 382 0.63 -0.20 1.75
N ALA A 383 -0.54 0.36 2.07
CA ALA A 383 -1.11 1.51 1.38
C ALA A 383 -1.60 2.53 2.39
N ILE A 384 -1.45 3.80 2.04
CA ILE A 384 -1.97 4.93 2.79
C ILE A 384 -2.96 5.68 1.90
N HIS A 385 -4.21 5.72 2.35
CA HIS A 385 -5.15 6.74 1.90
C HIS A 385 -4.86 7.98 2.73
N ASP A 386 -4.04 8.88 2.19
CA ASP A 386 -3.76 10.17 2.82
C ASP A 386 -4.79 11.21 2.36
N ASP A 387 -4.91 12.31 3.08
CA ASP A 387 -5.71 13.47 2.70
C ASP A 387 -7.18 13.16 2.35
N TYR A 388 -7.86 12.40 3.22
CA TYR A 388 -9.27 12.03 3.05
C TYR A 388 -9.57 11.30 1.73
N THR A 389 -8.56 10.69 1.09
CA THR A 389 -8.76 9.93 -0.14
C THR A 389 -9.40 8.57 0.13
N ASN A 390 -9.99 7.96 -0.91
CA ASN A 390 -10.58 6.63 -0.82
C ASN A 390 -10.37 5.86 -2.13
N GLY A 391 -10.66 4.56 -2.12
CA GLY A 391 -10.63 3.72 -3.32
C GLY A 391 -9.24 3.65 -3.96
N ARG A 392 -9.15 3.90 -5.26
CA ARG A 392 -7.88 3.83 -6.00
C ARG A 392 -6.93 5.01 -5.72
N PHE A 393 -7.38 6.03 -5.01
CA PHE A 393 -6.63 7.29 -4.85
C PHE A 393 -5.58 7.27 -3.72
N HIS A 394 -5.13 6.09 -3.30
CA HIS A 394 -4.13 5.89 -2.25
C HIS A 394 -2.71 5.96 -2.80
N HIS A 395 -1.74 6.06 -1.88
CA HIS A 395 -0.35 5.75 -2.14
C HIS A 395 -0.04 4.34 -1.68
N VAL A 396 0.83 3.64 -2.39
CA VAL A 396 1.08 2.22 -2.19
C VAL A 396 2.57 1.90 -2.25
N SER A 397 2.99 0.92 -1.45
CA SER A 397 4.36 0.43 -1.45
C SER A 397 4.60 -0.56 -2.59
N LEU A 398 5.86 -0.79 -2.95
CA LEU A 398 6.25 -2.03 -3.64
C LEU A 398 6.12 -3.24 -2.68
N GLY A 399 6.37 -4.44 -3.19
CA GLY A 399 6.38 -5.68 -2.39
C GLY A 399 7.72 -5.93 -1.72
N TYR A 400 7.73 -5.94 -0.38
CA TYR A 400 8.89 -6.27 0.46
C TYR A 400 8.68 -7.62 1.17
N LYS A 401 9.71 -8.13 1.83
CA LYS A 401 9.60 -9.27 2.74
C LYS A 401 9.65 -8.81 4.18
N LEU A 402 8.80 -9.43 4.99
CA LEU A 402 8.81 -9.37 6.44
C LEU A 402 9.21 -10.72 7.00
N GLY A 403 10.06 -10.72 8.02
CA GLY A 403 10.50 -11.92 8.74
C GLY A 403 10.76 -11.63 10.21
N LEU A 404 10.78 -12.67 11.04
CA LEU A 404 11.13 -12.58 12.46
C LEU A 404 12.61 -12.93 12.64
N ASP A 405 13.38 -12.02 13.22
CA ASP A 405 14.83 -12.16 13.44
C ASP A 405 15.58 -12.69 12.21
N ASN A 406 15.20 -12.21 11.02
CA ASN A 406 15.74 -12.65 9.74
C ASN A 406 16.32 -11.45 8.98
N ASP A 407 17.64 -11.44 8.82
CA ASP A 407 18.39 -10.38 8.14
C ASP A 407 18.23 -10.38 6.62
N GLU A 408 17.69 -11.46 6.03
CA GLU A 408 17.28 -11.50 4.63
C GLU A 408 15.98 -10.70 4.39
N ALA A 409 15.19 -10.41 5.43
CA ALA A 409 13.97 -9.63 5.31
C ALA A 409 14.29 -8.13 5.17
N GLU A 410 13.67 -7.46 4.19
CA GLU A 410 13.80 -6.00 4.11
C GLU A 410 13.12 -5.29 5.29
N VAL A 411 12.06 -5.90 5.85
CA VAL A 411 11.41 -5.47 7.10
C VAL A 411 11.61 -6.56 8.14
N ASN A 412 12.74 -6.52 8.83
CA ASN A 412 13.06 -7.47 9.89
C ASN A 412 12.39 -7.06 11.20
N ALA A 413 11.46 -7.89 11.69
CA ALA A 413 10.92 -7.76 13.03
C ALA A 413 11.93 -8.33 14.02
N VAL A 414 12.51 -7.47 14.85
CA VAL A 414 13.49 -7.88 15.87
C VAL A 414 12.82 -8.19 17.21
N GLY A 415 13.32 -9.17 17.94
CA GLY A 415 12.85 -9.48 19.29
C GLY A 415 12.99 -8.29 20.24
N LYS A 416 11.93 -7.98 20.98
CA LYS A 416 11.92 -6.90 21.99
C LYS A 416 12.35 -7.34 23.38
#